data_AF-A0A1B7WCJ8-F1
#
_entry.id   AF-A0A1B7WCJ8-F1
#
_cell.length_a   1.000
_cell.length_b   1.000
_cell.length_c   1.000
_cell.angle_alpha   90.00
_cell.angle_beta   90.00
_cell.angle_gamma   90.00
#
_symmetry.space_group_name_H-M   'P 1'
#
loop_
_entity.id
_entity.type
_entity.pdbx_description
1 polymer ?
#
loop_
_entity_poly.entity_id
_entity_poly.type
_entity_poly.pdbx_seq_one_letter_code
_entity_poly.pdbx_strand_id
1 'polypeptide(L)'
;MNRGGIETWLMQVLQHIDRDRFQMDFLVHSTKPGAYDQQARALNSQIITCPYPSRPWIYVPNFRRILREHEPYDIIHSHVHLFSGNILRLAAQAGIQCRIAHCHTDTSAIATKGGLYRRLYYTWMKSWINRYATMGLGI
;
A
#
# COMPACT_ATOMS: atom_id res chain seq x y z
N MET A 1 2.48 12.41 -0.56
CA MET A 1 3.23 11.96 0.63
C MET A 1 3.34 13.11 1.64
N ASN A 2 2.60 13.05 2.75
CA ASN A 2 2.68 14.09 3.79
C ASN A 2 3.82 13.78 4.77
N ARG A 3 4.13 14.72 5.68
CA ARG A 3 5.11 14.50 6.75
C ARG A 3 4.55 13.56 7.81
N GLY A 4 4.61 12.25 7.54
CA GLY A 4 4.34 11.18 8.49
C GLY A 4 5.57 10.31 8.72
N GLY A 5 5.49 9.41 9.71
CA GLY A 5 6.61 8.53 10.07
C GLY A 5 6.99 7.56 8.95
N ILE A 6 5.98 6.96 8.29
CA ILE A 6 6.18 6.01 7.19
C ILE A 6 6.74 6.73 5.97
N GLU A 7 6.20 7.90 5.62
CA GLU A 7 6.66 8.67 4.48
C GLU A 7 8.09 9.16 4.65
N THR A 8 8.47 9.56 5.87
CA THR A 8 9.85 9.96 6.17
C THR A 8 10.81 8.77 6.05
N TRP A 9 10.42 7.60 6.56
CA TRP A 9 11.20 6.37 6.40
C TRP A 9 11.34 5.97 4.93
N LEU A 10 10.26 6.03 4.14
CA LEU A 10 10.29 5.75 2.70
C LEU A 10 11.24 6.69 1.96
N MET A 11 11.31 7.97 2.35
CA MET A 11 12.26 8.91 1.77
C MET A 11 13.71 8.61 2.16
N GLN A 12 13.96 8.18 3.38
CA GLN A 12 15.29 7.73 3.78
C GLN A 12 15.72 6.49 2.99
N VAL A 13 14.83 5.50 2.80
CA VAL A 13 15.11 4.32 1.98
C VAL A 13 15.42 4.73 0.55
N LEU A 14 14.59 5.57 -0.06
CA LEU A 14 14.79 6.01 -1.44
C LEU A 14 16.11 6.78 -1.65
N GLN A 15 16.56 7.53 -0.64
CA GLN A 15 17.83 8.27 -0.70
C GLN A 15 19.07 7.38 -0.63
N HIS A 16 18.98 6.24 0.06
CA HIS A 16 20.15 5.39 0.35
C HIS A 16 20.16 4.06 -0.42
N ILE A 17 19.07 3.74 -1.12
CA ILE A 17 19.00 2.53 -1.94
C ILE A 17 19.77 2.71 -3.25
N ASP A 18 20.29 1.60 -3.76
CA ASP A 18 20.86 1.51 -5.09
C ASP A 18 19.75 1.63 -6.15
N ARG A 19 19.62 2.83 -6.73
CA ARG A 19 18.57 3.20 -7.70
C ARG A 19 18.81 2.63 -9.10
N ASP A 20 20.01 2.14 -9.39
CA ASP A 20 20.28 1.43 -10.65
C ASP A 20 19.72 0.01 -10.62
N ARG A 21 19.54 -0.54 -9.41
CA ARG A 21 19.00 -1.89 -9.19
C ARG A 21 17.54 -1.89 -8.78
N PHE A 22 17.05 -0.83 -8.14
CA PHE A 22 15.69 -0.75 -7.61
C PHE A 22 15.01 0.55 -8.01
N GLN A 23 13.96 0.44 -8.82
CA GLN A 23 13.02 1.53 -9.07
C GLN A 23 11.89 1.47 -8.05
N MET A 24 11.59 2.60 -7.42
CA MET A 24 10.51 2.72 -6.44
C MET A 24 9.54 3.81 -6.87
N ASP A 25 8.28 3.43 -7.01
CA ASP A 25 7.18 4.36 -7.27
C ASP A 25 6.20 4.36 -6.10
N PHE A 26 5.56 5.50 -5.87
CA PHE A 26 4.67 5.71 -4.74
C PHE A 26 3.24 5.89 -5.20
N LEU A 27 2.36 5.00 -4.74
CA LEU A 27 0.92 5.16 -4.92
C LEU A 27 0.31 5.87 -3.72
N VAL A 28 -0.31 7.03 -3.96
CA VAL A 28 -0.91 7.89 -2.93
C VAL A 28 -2.42 7.95 -3.09
N HIS A 29 -3.13 8.01 -1.97
CA HIS A 29 -4.61 8.10 -1.95
C HIS A 29 -5.13 9.55 -1.87
N SER A 30 -4.24 10.52 -1.75
CA SER A 30 -4.57 11.95 -1.67
C SER A 30 -4.44 12.60 -3.05
N THR A 31 -5.41 13.43 -3.42
CA THR A 31 -5.32 14.28 -4.62
C THR A 31 -4.54 15.58 -4.40
N LYS A 32 -4.22 15.92 -3.15
CA LYS A 32 -3.40 17.08 -2.81
C LYS A 32 -1.92 16.72 -2.87
N PRO A 33 -1.06 17.63 -3.38
CA PRO A 33 0.38 17.45 -3.37
C PRO A 33 0.87 17.32 -1.93
N GLY A 34 1.65 16.28 -1.68
CA GLY A 34 2.30 16.05 -0.40
C GLY A 34 3.65 16.75 -0.30
N ALA A 35 4.10 17.00 0.94
CA ALA A 35 5.36 17.65 1.24
C ALA A 35 6.59 16.94 0.64
N TYR A 36 6.55 15.61 0.50
CA TYR A 36 7.65 14.82 -0.07
C TYR A 36 7.50 14.54 -1.56
N ASP A 37 6.45 15.04 -2.21
CA ASP A 37 6.19 14.70 -3.60
C ASP A 37 7.28 15.24 -4.54
N GLN A 38 7.75 16.45 -4.28
CA GLN A 38 8.84 17.04 -5.05
C GLN A 38 10.16 16.27 -4.83
N GLN A 39 10.39 15.78 -3.62
CA GLN A 39 11.60 15.03 -3.28
C GLN A 39 11.64 13.66 -3.95
N ALA A 40 10.53 12.92 -3.91
CA ALA A 40 10.42 11.64 -4.61
C ALA A 40 10.62 11.81 -6.12
N ARG A 41 9.99 12.83 -6.73
CA ARG A 41 10.18 13.15 -8.16
C ARG A 41 11.62 13.52 -8.50
N ALA A 42 12.31 14.28 -7.64
CA ALA A 42 13.72 14.62 -7.81
C ALA A 42 14.65 13.39 -7.75
N LEU A 43 14.18 12.30 -7.14
CA LEU A 43 14.89 11.02 -7.05
C LEU A 43 14.48 10.02 -8.15
N ASN A 44 13.82 10.50 -9.21
CA ASN A 44 13.30 9.72 -10.34
C ASN A 44 12.17 8.72 -9.98
N SER A 45 11.50 8.91 -8.85
CA SER A 45 10.31 8.12 -8.49
C SER A 45 9.03 8.72 -9.06
N GLN A 46 8.12 7.87 -9.52
CA GLN A 46 6.79 8.32 -9.91
C GLN A 46 5.85 8.41 -8.71
N ILE A 47 4.92 9.35 -8.76
CA ILE A 47 3.86 9.50 -7.77
C ILE A 47 2.52 9.31 -8.45
N ILE A 48 1.91 8.16 -8.19
CA ILE A 48 0.68 7.72 -8.83
C ILE A 48 -0.47 7.95 -7.87
N THR A 49 -1.51 8.65 -8.32
CA THR A 49 -2.65 8.98 -7.45
C THR A 49 -3.81 8.01 -7.69
N CYS A 50 -4.23 7.31 -6.63
CA CYS A 50 -5.41 6.44 -6.63
C CYS A 50 -6.35 6.84 -5.48
N PRO A 51 -7.25 7.81 -5.69
CA PRO A 51 -8.07 8.34 -4.61
C PRO A 51 -9.20 7.38 -4.20
N TYR A 52 -9.82 7.69 -3.06
CA TYR A 52 -11.03 7.03 -2.55
C TYR A 52 -10.88 5.55 -2.12
N PRO A 53 -9.94 5.20 -1.21
CA PRO A 53 -9.81 3.83 -0.69
C PRO A 53 -11.08 3.35 0.03
N SER A 54 -11.87 4.26 0.60
CA SER A 54 -13.16 3.95 1.25
C SER A 54 -14.27 3.55 0.28
N ARG A 55 -14.08 3.69 -1.05
CA ARG A 55 -15.06 3.34 -2.09
C ARG A 55 -14.49 2.25 -3.00
N PRO A 56 -14.59 0.96 -2.63
CA PRO A 56 -13.99 -0.14 -3.37
C PRO A 56 -14.39 -0.20 -4.85
N TRP A 57 -15.64 0.15 -5.17
CA TRP A 57 -16.18 0.14 -6.54
C TRP A 57 -15.46 1.13 -7.48
N ILE A 58 -14.91 2.21 -6.94
CA ILE A 58 -14.11 3.18 -7.68
C ILE A 58 -12.63 2.82 -7.61
N TYR A 59 -12.17 2.41 -6.42
CA TYR A 59 -10.76 2.11 -6.18
C TYR A 59 -10.27 0.90 -6.99
N VAL A 60 -11.01 -0.21 -6.99
CA VAL A 60 -10.62 -1.47 -7.66
C VAL A 60 -10.36 -1.29 -9.16
N PRO A 61 -11.27 -0.71 -9.97
CA PRO A 61 -11.01 -0.51 -11.39
C PRO A 61 -9.88 0.49 -11.64
N ASN A 62 -9.77 1.55 -10.83
CA ASN A 62 -8.68 2.52 -10.94
C ASN A 62 -7.32 1.88 -10.65
N PHE A 63 -7.22 1.09 -9.58
CA PHE A 63 -6.00 0.38 -9.21
C PHE A 63 -5.59 -0.62 -10.30
N ARG A 64 -6.55 -1.38 -10.84
CA ARG A 64 -6.29 -2.29 -11.98
C ARG A 64 -5.89 -1.56 -13.26
N ARG A 65 -6.41 -0.35 -13.48
CA ARG A 65 -6.00 0.49 -14.60
C ARG A 65 -4.55 0.94 -14.42
N ILE A 66 -4.20 1.45 -13.24
CA ILE A 66 -2.82 1.83 -12.88
C ILE A 66 -1.85 0.67 -13.09
N LEU A 67 -2.16 -0.53 -12.58
CA LEU A 67 -1.29 -1.70 -12.75
C LEU A 67 -1.14 -2.17 -14.20
N ARG A 68 -2.03 -1.74 -15.12
CA ARG A 68 -1.93 -2.06 -16.55
C ARG A 68 -1.24 -0.97 -17.36
N GLU A 69 -1.37 0.28 -16.94
CA GLU A 69 -0.75 1.44 -17.60
C GLU A 69 0.73 1.60 -17.24
N HIS A 70 1.10 1.24 -16.02
CA HIS A 70 2.48 1.26 -15.56
C HIS A 70 3.16 -0.08 -15.85
N GLU A 71 4.49 -0.06 -15.95
CA GLU A 71 5.32 -1.26 -16.14
C GLU A 71 5.01 -2.34 -15.08
N PRO A 72 5.18 -3.63 -15.41
CA PRO A 72 4.89 -4.70 -14.49
C PRO A 72 5.80 -4.61 -13.27
N TYR A 73 5.23 -4.18 -12.14
CA TYR A 73 5.94 -4.15 -10.87
C TYR A 73 6.21 -5.56 -10.37
N ASP A 74 7.46 -5.85 -9.97
CA ASP A 74 7.82 -7.13 -9.34
C ASP A 74 7.30 -7.24 -7.90
N ILE A 75 7.24 -6.10 -7.21
CA ILE A 75 6.96 -5.99 -5.77
C ILE A 75 5.91 -4.92 -5.50
N ILE A 76 4.86 -5.26 -4.74
CA ILE A 76 3.96 -4.28 -4.12
C ILE A 76 4.12 -4.31 -2.61
N HIS A 77 4.42 -3.15 -2.03
CA HIS A 77 4.55 -2.96 -0.59
C HIS A 77 3.44 -2.03 -0.09
N SER A 78 2.53 -2.57 0.71
CA SER A 78 1.35 -1.88 1.22
C SER A 78 1.48 -1.58 2.71
N HIS A 79 1.27 -0.31 3.07
CA HIS A 79 1.33 0.19 4.46
C HIS A 79 -0.05 0.52 5.07
N VAL A 80 -1.15 0.20 4.37
CA VAL A 80 -2.52 0.67 4.69
C VAL A 80 -3.33 -0.27 5.60
N HIS A 81 -2.66 -1.02 6.48
CA HIS A 81 -3.27 -1.94 7.46
C HIS A 81 -4.28 -2.93 6.84
N LEU A 82 -5.53 -2.96 7.32
CA LEU A 82 -6.59 -3.88 6.88
C LEU A 82 -6.90 -3.76 5.39
N PHE A 83 -6.79 -2.55 4.83
CA PHE A 83 -7.03 -2.33 3.41
C PHE A 83 -5.95 -2.96 2.52
N SER A 84 -4.77 -3.24 3.09
CA SER A 84 -3.71 -4.00 2.41
C SER A 84 -4.20 -5.36 1.93
N GLY A 85 -5.13 -6.01 2.64
CA GLY A 85 -5.70 -7.28 2.18
C GLY A 85 -6.36 -7.18 0.81
N ASN A 86 -7.05 -6.06 0.53
CA ASN A 86 -7.67 -5.84 -0.78
C ASN A 86 -6.61 -5.50 -1.85
N ILE A 87 -5.64 -4.64 -1.51
CA ILE A 87 -4.53 -4.27 -2.40
C ILE A 87 -3.73 -5.50 -2.83
N LEU A 88 -3.31 -6.34 -1.87
CA LEU A 88 -2.51 -7.53 -2.15
C LEU A 88 -3.30 -8.57 -2.95
N ARG A 89 -4.62 -8.70 -2.71
CA ARG A 89 -5.48 -9.54 -3.55
C ARG A 89 -5.51 -9.04 -5.00
N LEU A 90 -5.67 -7.73 -5.22
CA LEU A 90 -5.66 -7.15 -6.56
C LEU A 90 -4.30 -7.30 -7.24
N ALA A 91 -3.20 -7.13 -6.48
CA ALA A 91 -1.85 -7.36 -6.95
C ALA A 91 -1.63 -8.83 -7.38
N ALA A 92 -2.12 -9.78 -6.59
CA ALA A 92 -2.06 -11.20 -6.93
C ALA A 92 -2.85 -11.52 -8.21
N GLN A 93 -4.03 -10.90 -8.39
CA GLN A 93 -4.83 -11.03 -9.61
C GLN A 93 -4.15 -10.39 -10.83
N ALA A 94 -3.28 -9.40 -10.63
CA ALA A 94 -2.46 -8.81 -11.67
C ALA A 94 -1.18 -9.61 -11.97
N GLY A 95 -0.94 -10.72 -11.28
CA GLY A 95 0.23 -11.59 -11.50
C GLY A 95 1.51 -11.14 -10.81
N ILE A 96 1.44 -10.14 -9.93
CA ILE A 96 2.61 -9.60 -9.21
C ILE A 96 3.08 -10.64 -8.20
N GLN A 97 4.34 -11.06 -8.28
CA GLN A 97 4.87 -12.19 -7.53
C GLN A 97 5.11 -11.87 -6.05
N CYS A 98 5.70 -10.71 -5.77
CA CYS A 98 6.05 -10.30 -4.42
C CYS A 98 5.08 -9.24 -3.87
N ARG A 99 4.49 -9.53 -2.71
CA ARG A 99 3.41 -8.73 -2.12
C ARG A 99 3.65 -8.63 -0.62
N ILE A 100 3.98 -7.42 -0.15
CA ILE A 100 4.40 -7.17 1.23
C ILE A 100 3.32 -6.36 1.95
N ALA A 101 2.82 -6.87 3.07
CA ALA A 101 2.03 -6.08 4.02
C ALA A 101 2.93 -5.61 5.15
N HIS A 102 2.93 -4.30 5.40
CA HIS A 102 3.61 -3.72 6.54
C HIS A 102 2.63 -2.91 7.38
N CYS A 103 2.50 -3.28 8.65
CA CYS A 103 1.59 -2.67 9.60
C CYS A 103 2.39 -2.19 10.81
N HIS A 104 2.23 -0.92 11.20
CA HIS A 104 2.82 -0.37 12.43
C HIS A 104 1.78 -0.12 13.53
N THR A 105 0.51 -0.44 13.30
CA THR A 105 -0.59 -0.08 14.20
C THR A 105 -1.13 -1.34 14.84
N ASP A 106 -1.04 -1.41 16.16
CA ASP A 106 -1.64 -2.49 16.93
C ASP A 106 -3.18 -2.35 16.92
N THR A 107 -3.83 -3.15 16.07
CA THR A 107 -5.30 -3.21 15.98
C THR A 107 -5.95 -4.13 17.01
N SER A 108 -5.20 -4.65 17.98
CA SER A 108 -5.72 -5.47 19.10
C SER A 108 -6.92 -4.83 19.81
N ALA A 109 -6.94 -3.50 19.92
CA ALA A 109 -8.05 -2.73 20.51
C ALA A 109 -9.35 -2.74 19.67
N ILE A 110 -9.25 -2.85 18.34
CA ILE A 110 -10.44 -2.90 17.45
C ILE A 110 -11.13 -4.27 17.56
N ALA A 111 -10.35 -5.34 17.73
CA ALA A 111 -10.86 -6.69 17.91
C ALA A 111 -11.57 -6.88 19.26
N THR A 112 -11.18 -6.12 20.29
CA THR A 112 -11.70 -6.24 21.66
C THR A 112 -12.86 -5.29 21.98
N LYS A 113 -12.97 -4.12 21.33
CA LYS A 113 -14.03 -3.11 21.63
C LYS A 113 -15.02 -2.83 20.48
N GLY A 114 -14.90 -3.50 19.33
CA GLY A 114 -15.78 -3.30 18.18
C GLY A 114 -17.02 -4.21 18.14
N GLY A 115 -18.16 -3.70 17.65
CA GLY A 115 -19.36 -4.52 17.40
C GLY A 115 -19.12 -5.67 16.41
N LEU A 116 -20.02 -6.66 16.40
CA LEU A 116 -19.88 -7.94 15.68
C LEU A 116 -19.46 -7.77 14.20
N TYR A 117 -20.06 -6.82 13.48
CA TYR A 117 -19.73 -6.51 12.08
C TYR A 117 -18.26 -6.10 11.89
N ARG A 118 -17.72 -5.30 12.83
CA ARG A 118 -16.35 -4.79 12.77
C ARG A 118 -15.35 -5.91 13.03
N ARG A 119 -15.70 -6.86 13.91
CA ARG A 119 -14.92 -8.08 14.15
C ARG A 119 -14.92 -9.01 12.95
N LEU A 120 -16.08 -9.20 12.29
CA LEU A 120 -16.18 -10.01 11.08
C LEU A 120 -15.33 -9.43 9.94
N TYR A 121 -15.44 -8.12 9.71
CA TYR A 121 -14.63 -7.40 8.74
C TYR A 121 -13.13 -7.55 9.02
N TYR A 122 -12.73 -7.39 10.28
CA TYR A 122 -11.35 -7.56 10.72
C TYR A 122 -10.81 -8.96 10.40
N THR A 123 -11.52 -10.01 10.81
CA THR A 123 -11.13 -11.41 10.56
C THR A 123 -11.02 -11.69 9.06
N TRP A 124 -11.95 -11.15 8.26
CA TRP A 124 -11.95 -11.35 6.82
C TRP A 124 -10.76 -10.68 6.13
N MET A 125 -10.49 -9.40 6.46
CA MET A 125 -9.34 -8.68 5.93
C MET A 125 -8.01 -9.30 6.40
N LYS A 126 -7.93 -9.76 7.65
CA LYS A 126 -6.74 -10.46 8.17
C LYS A 126 -6.49 -11.77 7.43
N SER A 127 -7.56 -12.54 7.15
CA SER A 127 -7.46 -13.75 6.32
C SER A 127 -6.94 -13.44 4.91
N TRP A 128 -7.39 -12.34 4.30
CA TRP A 128 -6.88 -11.91 3.00
C TRP A 128 -5.43 -11.45 3.06
N ILE A 129 -5.02 -10.71 4.09
CA ILE A 129 -3.61 -10.35 4.28
C ILE A 129 -2.77 -11.63 4.37
N ASN A 130 -3.15 -12.59 5.21
CA ASN A 130 -2.40 -13.84 5.37
C ASN A 130 -2.38 -14.70 4.10
N ARG A 131 -3.44 -14.66 3.29
CA ARG A 131 -3.53 -15.45 2.05
C ARG A 131 -2.74 -14.84 0.91
N TYR A 132 -2.72 -13.51 0.80
CA TYR A 132 -2.18 -12.82 -0.37
C TYR A 132 -0.83 -12.14 -0.10
N ALA A 133 -0.46 -11.87 1.15
CA ALA A 133 0.89 -11.41 1.47
C ALA A 133 1.89 -12.55 1.26
N THR A 134 2.93 -12.28 0.49
CA THR A 134 4.10 -13.16 0.35
C THR A 134 5.05 -12.95 1.53
N MET A 135 5.15 -11.72 2.03
CA MET A 135 5.92 -11.39 3.24
C MET A 135 5.15 -10.41 4.13
N GLY A 136 5.26 -10.61 5.43
CA GLY A 136 4.62 -9.81 6.46
C GLY A 136 5.63 -9.17 7.37
N LEU A 137 5.58 -7.84 7.53
CA LEU A 137 6.39 -7.10 8.49
C LEU A 137 5.46 -6.41 9.50
N GLY A 138 5.54 -6.77 10.78
CA GLY A 138 4.76 -6.14 11.86
C GLY A 138 3.24 -6.41 11.86
N ILE A 139 2.80 -7.59 11.41
CA ILE A 139 1.36 -7.97 11.37
C ILE A 139 0.87 -8.62 12.66
#